data_AF-A0A0F5FWU3-F1
#
_entry.id   AF-A0A0F5FWU3-F1
#
_cell.length_a   1.000
_cell.length_b   1.000
_cell.length_c   1.000
_cell.angle_alpha   90.00
_cell.angle_beta   90.00
_cell.angle_gamma   90.00
#
_symmetry.space_group_name_H-M   'P 1'
#
loop_
_entity.id
_entity.type
_entity.pdbx_description
1 polymer ?
#
loop_
_entity_poly.entity_id
_entity_poly.type
_entity_poly.pdbx_seq_one_letter_code
_entity_poly.pdbx_strand_id
1 'polypeptide(L)'
;MPDPREERQPEVAKVDRLVDEQGSPIEVPENSGLKPADLAEASVGATSPTRWWAYGLVGLAVVIAILFLLQIFSGAPSTEVQPGTPVSEPVVEPPAAPQ
;
A
#
# COMPACT_ATOMS: atom_id res chain seq x y z
N MET A 1 20.23 35.53 -25.12
CA MET A 1 19.31 34.78 -24.24
C MET A 1 19.24 33.35 -24.76
N PRO A 2 19.82 32.36 -24.08
CA PRO A 2 19.65 30.94 -24.44
C PRO A 2 18.29 30.41 -23.97
N ASP A 3 17.74 29.47 -24.73
CA ASP A 3 16.39 28.88 -24.66
C ASP A 3 16.26 27.90 -23.47
N PRO A 4 15.23 27.98 -22.62
CA PRO A 4 15.06 27.09 -21.45
C PRO A 4 14.70 25.62 -21.77
N ARG A 5 14.71 25.22 -23.05
CA ARG A 5 14.53 23.83 -23.50
C ARG A 5 15.84 23.11 -23.79
N GLU A 6 16.95 23.54 -23.20
CA GLU A 6 18.13 22.70 -23.09
C GLU A 6 17.76 21.56 -22.11
N GLU A 7 17.19 20.52 -22.72
CA GLU A 7 16.74 19.29 -22.10
C GLU A 7 17.78 18.87 -21.06
N ARG A 8 17.34 18.79 -19.79
CA ARG A 8 18.09 18.09 -18.75
C ARG A 8 18.26 16.66 -19.23
N GLN A 9 19.33 16.39 -19.97
CA GLN A 9 19.70 15.06 -20.39
C GLN A 9 19.86 14.25 -19.10
N PRO A 10 19.15 13.12 -18.96
CA PRO A 10 19.22 12.33 -17.74
C PRO A 10 20.69 11.98 -17.46
N GLU A 11 21.09 11.99 -16.19
CA GLU A 11 22.45 11.65 -15.79
C GLU A 11 22.73 10.19 -16.17
N VAL A 12 23.38 10.00 -17.32
CA VAL A 12 23.65 8.69 -17.89
C VAL A 12 24.88 8.12 -17.20
N ALA A 13 24.75 6.92 -16.63
CA ALA A 13 25.90 6.23 -16.05
C ALA A 13 26.95 5.94 -17.15
N LYS A 14 28.13 6.56 -17.03
CA LYS A 14 29.31 6.22 -17.85
C LYS A 14 30.02 5.05 -17.19
N VAL A 15 30.12 3.93 -17.89
CA VAL A 15 30.73 2.70 -17.38
C VAL A 15 31.75 2.18 -18.37
N ASP A 16 32.93 1.83 -17.87
CA ASP A 16 34.07 1.40 -18.70
C ASP A 16 33.93 -0.05 -19.18
N ARG A 17 33.13 -0.87 -18.50
CA ARG A 17 32.93 -2.29 -18.81
C ARG A 17 31.53 -2.75 -18.43
N LEU A 18 30.82 -3.33 -19.39
CA LEU A 18 29.57 -4.05 -19.15
C LEU A 18 29.78 -5.55 -19.31
N VAL A 19 29.16 -6.31 -18.41
CA VAL A 19 29.17 -7.77 -18.39
C VAL A 19 27.74 -8.22 -18.12
N ASP A 20 27.26 -9.23 -18.83
CA ASP A 20 25.94 -9.81 -18.62
C ASP A 20 25.91 -10.81 -17.45
N GLU A 21 24.71 -11.33 -17.15
CA GLU A 21 24.47 -12.34 -16.10
C GLU A 21 25.20 -13.67 -16.33
N GLN A 22 25.72 -13.90 -17.54
CA GLN A 22 26.48 -15.09 -17.93
C GLN A 22 27.99 -14.83 -17.98
N GLY A 23 28.44 -13.62 -17.61
CA GLY A 23 29.85 -13.24 -17.63
C GLY A 23 30.37 -12.81 -19.00
N SER A 24 29.50 -12.62 -19.99
CA SER A 24 29.88 -12.18 -21.34
C SER A 24 30.04 -10.66 -21.41
N PRO A 25 31.11 -10.13 -22.05
CA PRO A 25 31.25 -8.70 -22.25
C PRO A 25 30.19 -8.19 -23.24
N ILE A 26 29.55 -7.06 -22.90
CA ILE A 26 28.61 -6.37 -23.79
C ILE A 26 29.32 -5.18 -24.42
N GLU A 27 29.41 -5.17 -25.76
CA GLU A 27 29.90 -4.01 -26.51
C GLU A 27 28.80 -2.94 -26.60
N VAL A 28 29.11 -1.76 -26.07
CA VAL A 28 28.20 -0.61 -26.07
C VAL A 28 28.78 0.44 -27.03
N PRO A 29 28.02 0.89 -28.04
CA PRO A 29 28.49 1.95 -28.94
C PRO A 29 28.92 3.21 -28.18
N GLU A 30 30.04 3.82 -28.61
CA GLU A 30 30.52 5.06 -28.03
C GLU A 30 29.43 6.14 -28.13
N ASN A 31 29.13 6.77 -26.99
CA ASN A 31 28.07 7.78 -26.81
C ASN A 31 26.63 7.25 -26.78
N SER A 32 26.41 5.94 -26.71
CA SER A 32 25.06 5.42 -26.41
C SER A 32 24.78 5.45 -24.92
N GLY A 33 23.64 6.03 -24.55
CA GLY A 33 23.21 6.07 -23.17
C GLY A 33 22.52 4.78 -22.76
N LEU A 34 23.01 4.15 -21.69
CA LEU A 34 22.37 2.97 -21.12
C LEU A 34 21.07 3.38 -20.45
N LYS A 35 19.96 2.77 -20.88
CA LYS A 35 18.66 2.93 -20.24
C LYS A 35 18.42 1.76 -19.28
N PRO A 36 17.91 2.02 -18.06
CA PRO A 36 17.39 0.95 -17.20
C PRO A 36 16.37 0.11 -17.97
N ALA A 37 16.42 -1.21 -17.82
CA ALA A 37 15.43 -2.09 -18.45
C ALA A 37 14.05 -1.85 -17.80
N ASP A 38 13.05 -1.51 -18.63
CA ASP A 38 11.65 -1.26 -18.21
C ASP A 38 10.98 -2.43 -17.45
N LEU A 39 11.61 -3.61 -17.44
CA LEU A 39 11.15 -4.78 -16.69
C LEU A 39 11.12 -4.56 -15.17
N ALA A 40 11.97 -3.67 -14.64
CA ALA A 40 11.95 -3.29 -13.24
C ALA A 40 10.67 -2.49 -12.88
N GLU A 41 10.22 -1.61 -13.77
CA GLU A 41 9.00 -0.82 -13.50
C GLU A 41 7.74 -1.68 -13.53
N ALA A 42 7.65 -2.63 -14.47
CA ALA A 42 6.49 -3.52 -14.59
C ALA A 42 6.33 -4.44 -13.35
N SER A 43 7.45 -4.93 -12.80
CA SER A 43 7.47 -5.80 -11.62
C SER A 43 7.19 -5.05 -10.31
N VAL A 44 7.68 -3.81 -10.19
CA VAL A 44 7.38 -2.90 -9.06
C VAL A 44 5.90 -2.48 -9.07
N GLY A 45 5.32 -2.18 -10.23
CA GLY A 45 3.90 -1.83 -10.35
C GLY A 45 2.97 -2.97 -9.94
N ALA A 46 3.33 -4.22 -10.29
CA ALA A 46 2.56 -5.42 -9.98
C ALA A 46 2.56 -5.77 -8.47
N THR A 47 3.65 -5.48 -7.76
CA THR A 47 3.80 -5.74 -6.31
C THR A 47 3.59 -4.49 -5.45
N SER A 48 3.15 -3.38 -6.05
CA SER A 48 2.96 -2.13 -5.32
C SER A 48 1.89 -2.29 -4.22
N PRO A 49 2.14 -1.75 -3.00
CA PRO A 49 1.18 -1.78 -1.90
C PRO A 49 -0.21 -1.21 -2.28
N THR A 50 -0.23 -0.26 -3.22
CA THR A 50 -1.45 0.36 -3.75
C THR A 50 -2.40 -0.66 -4.39
N ARG A 51 -1.88 -1.66 -5.11
CA ARG A 51 -2.70 -2.67 -5.78
C ARG A 51 -3.31 -3.66 -4.79
N TRP A 52 -2.55 -4.08 -3.78
CA TRP A 52 -3.08 -4.93 -2.70
C TRP A 52 -4.19 -4.21 -1.92
N TRP A 53 -4.01 -2.92 -1.62
CA TRP A 53 -5.04 -2.12 -0.97
C TRP A 53 -6.36 -2.07 -1.75
N ALA A 54 -6.29 -1.94 -3.08
CA ALA A 54 -7.49 -1.97 -3.93
C ALA A 54 -8.23 -3.31 -3.82
N TYR A 55 -7.52 -4.44 -3.90
CA TYR A 55 -8.14 -5.76 -3.71
C TYR A 55 -8.68 -5.96 -2.29
N GLY A 56 -7.98 -5.45 -1.28
CA GLY A 56 -8.41 -5.49 0.12
C GLY A 56 -9.69 -4.71 0.36
N LEU A 57 -9.81 -3.51 -0.20
CA LEU A 57 -11.03 -2.68 -0.11
C LEU A 57 -12.22 -3.33 -0.81
N VAL A 58 -12.01 -3.92 -1.98
CA VAL A 58 -13.06 -4.67 -2.68
C VAL A 58 -13.52 -5.87 -1.85
N GLY A 59 -12.57 -6.63 -1.27
CA GLY A 59 -12.90 -7.75 -0.37
C GLY A 59 -13.67 -7.30 0.88
N LEU A 60 -13.24 -6.21 1.51
CA LEU A 60 -13.93 -5.62 2.67
C LEU A 60 -15.37 -5.20 2.34
N ALA A 61 -15.57 -4.56 1.18
CA ALA A 61 -16.90 -4.16 0.72
C ALA A 61 -17.83 -5.37 0.53
N VAL A 62 -17.32 -6.49 0.02
CA VAL A 62 -18.09 -7.75 -0.12
C VAL A 62 -18.49 -8.30 1.25
N VAL A 63 -17.58 -8.34 2.22
CA VAL A 63 -17.88 -8.82 3.57
C VAL A 63 -18.96 -7.95 4.22
N ILE A 64 -18.83 -6.63 4.14
CA ILE A 64 -19.83 -5.68 4.64
C ILE A 64 -21.19 -5.94 3.98
N ALA A 65 -21.24 -6.09 2.66
CA ALA A 65 -22.49 -6.33 1.94
C ALA A 65 -23.16 -7.64 2.37
N ILE A 66 -22.40 -8.72 2.55
CA ILE A 66 -22.91 -10.00 3.05
C ILE A 66 -23.46 -9.84 4.47
N LEU A 67 -22.71 -9.20 5.36
CA LEU A 67 -23.15 -8.96 6.74
C LEU A 67 -24.42 -8.11 6.77
N PHE A 68 -24.52 -7.05 5.96
CA PHE A 68 -25.74 -6.24 5.84
C PHE A 68 -26.92 -7.06 5.36
N LEU A 69 -26.72 -7.90 4.34
CA LEU A 69 -27.78 -8.78 3.82
C LEU A 69 -28.28 -9.75 4.91
N LEU A 70 -27.34 -10.35 5.65
CA LEU A 70 -27.66 -11.22 6.78
C LEU A 70 -28.36 -10.45 7.91
N GLN A 71 -27.98 -9.20 8.18
CA GLN A 71 -28.64 -8.34 9.18
C GLN A 71 -30.07 -7.97 8.78
N ILE A 72 -30.33 -7.73 7.49
CA ILE A 72 -31.69 -7.46 6.98
C ILE A 72 -32.60 -8.68 7.15
N PHE A 73 -32.10 -9.89 6.84
CA PHE A 73 -32.91 -11.10 6.87
C PHE A 73 -33.04 -11.76 8.25
N SER A 74 -32.00 -11.73 9.08
CA SER A 74 -32.04 -12.31 10.43
C SER A 74 -32.59 -11.36 11.49
N GLY A 75 -32.78 -10.08 11.13
CA GLY A 75 -32.81 -8.99 12.11
C GLY A 75 -31.46 -8.92 12.84
N ALA A 76 -31.09 -7.77 13.39
CA ALA A 76 -30.10 -7.73 14.45
C ALA A 76 -30.88 -7.79 15.77
N PRO A 77 -31.07 -8.96 16.41
CA PRO A 77 -31.67 -9.00 17.73
C PRO A 77 -30.66 -8.37 18.68
N SER A 78 -30.94 -7.12 19.04
CA SER A 78 -30.46 -6.51 20.27
C SER A 78 -28.94 -6.41 20.44
N THR A 79 -28.37 -5.26 20.03
CA THR A 79 -27.45 -4.54 20.93
C THR A 79 -28.20 -3.88 22.10
N GLU A 80 -29.49 -4.16 22.25
CA GLU A 80 -30.25 -3.80 23.44
C GLU A 80 -29.72 -4.59 24.62
N VAL A 81 -29.44 -3.88 25.71
CA VAL A 81 -29.24 -4.50 27.01
C VAL A 81 -30.45 -5.38 27.30
N GLN A 82 -30.21 -6.67 27.46
CA GLN A 82 -31.25 -7.60 27.82
C GLN A 82 -31.85 -7.16 29.17
N PRO A 83 -33.18 -6.95 29.29
CA PRO A 83 -33.77 -6.50 30.54
C PRO A 83 -33.40 -7.44 31.68
N GLY A 84 -32.62 -6.93 32.65
CA GLY A 84 -32.09 -7.71 33.77
C GLY A 84 -30.65 -8.21 33.64
N THR A 85 -29.93 -7.90 32.55
CA THR A 85 -28.47 -8.10 32.54
C THR A 85 -27.75 -6.99 33.29
N PRO A 86 -26.72 -7.32 34.10
CA PRO A 86 -25.96 -6.32 34.84
C PRO A 86 -25.24 -5.39 33.86
N VAL A 87 -25.53 -4.10 33.95
CA VAL A 87 -24.75 -3.04 33.31
C VAL A 87 -23.59 -2.72 34.24
N SER A 88 -22.37 -2.57 33.71
CA SER A 88 -21.23 -2.13 34.52
C SER A 88 -21.52 -0.74 35.08
N GLU A 89 -21.70 -0.65 36.40
CA GLU A 89 -21.76 0.63 37.11
C GLU A 89 -20.36 1.26 37.11
N PRO A 90 -20.21 2.57 36.80
CA PRO A 90 -18.92 3.24 36.93
C PRO A 90 -18.46 3.18 38.39
N VAL A 91 -17.34 2.50 38.64
CA VAL A 91 -16.68 2.53 39.96
C VAL A 91 -16.21 3.96 40.20
N VAL A 92 -16.90 4.68 41.08
CA VAL A 92 -16.42 5.97 41.59
C VAL A 92 -15.35 5.64 42.62
N GLU A 93 -14.09 5.81 42.23
CA GLU A 93 -12.95 5.70 43.14
C GLU A 93 -13.11 6.80 44.22
N PRO A 94 -13.19 6.45 45.52
CA PRO A 94 -13.28 7.46 46.57
C PRO A 94 -12.03 8.35 46.52
N PRO A 95 -12.17 9.69 46.62
CA PRO A 95 -11.00 10.56 46.62
C PRO A 95 -10.08 10.16 47.78
N ALA A 96 -8.81 9.88 47.46
CA ALA A 96 -7.81 9.49 48.43
C ALA A 96 -7.76 10.50 49.58
N ALA A 97 -7.85 10.01 50.82
CA ALA A 97 -7.72 10.86 51.99
C ALA A 97 -6.31 11.50 52.01
N PRO A 98 -6.19 12.81 52.31
CA PRO A 98 -4.89 13.44 52.47
C PRO A 98 -4.15 12.79 53.64
N GLN A 99 -2.90 12.36 53.39
CA GLN A 99 -1.99 11.85 54.42
C GLN A 99 -1.52 12.96 55.36
#